data_AF-A0A151CGY6-F1
#
_entry.id   AF-A0A151CGY6-F1
#
_cell.length_a   1.000
_cell.length_b   1.000
_cell.length_c   1.000
_cell.angle_alpha   90.00
_cell.angle_beta   90.00
_cell.angle_gamma   90.00
#
_symmetry.space_group_name_H-M   'P 1'
#
loop_
_entity.id
_entity.type
_entity.pdbx_description
1 polymer ?
#
loop_
_entity_poly.entity_id
_entity_poly.type
_entity_poly.pdbx_seq_one_letter_code
_entity_poly.pdbx_strand_id
1 'polypeptide(L)' 'MQDLILTLVFSVVMLVFMAFPAMKIVEWLETKMTLSDTWHNILQIVITILLSLLVGLFLRFA' A
#
# COMPACT_ATOMS: atom_id res chain seq x y z
N MET A 1 -11.99 -20.32 7.29
CA MET A 1 -10.60 -20.26 7.77
C MET A 1 -9.59 -20.29 6.63
N GLN A 2 -9.74 -21.20 5.66
CA GLN A 2 -8.85 -21.25 4.47
C GLN A 2 -8.89 -19.98 3.62
N ASP A 3 -10.06 -19.34 3.45
CA ASP A 3 -10.18 -18.08 2.70
C ASP A 3 -9.37 -16.95 3.34
N LEU A 4 -9.37 -16.88 4.67
CA LEU A 4 -8.63 -15.86 5.41
C LEU A 4 -7.11 -16.06 5.24
N ILE A 5 -6.65 -17.31 5.25
CA ILE A 5 -5.23 -17.66 5.01
C ILE A 5 -4.84 -17.28 3.58
N LEU A 6 -5.66 -17.64 2.58
CA LEU A 6 -5.44 -17.27 1.18
C LEU A 6 -5.39 -15.75 0.99
N THR A 7 -6.34 -15.00 1.56
CA THR A 7 -6.33 -13.53 1.49
C THR A 7 -5.07 -12.94 2.12
N LEU A 8 -4.61 -13.45 3.27
CA LEU A 8 -3.37 -12.99 3.90
C LEU A 8 -2.14 -13.29 3.04
N VAL A 9 -2.02 -14.50 2.50
CA VAL A 9 -0.88 -14.90 1.65
C VAL A 9 -0.82 -14.04 0.39
N PHE A 10 -1.95 -13.80 -0.27
CA PHE A 10 -2.00 -12.89 -1.41
C PHE A 10 -1.68 -11.44 -1.01
N SER A 11 -2.16 -10.97 0.14
CA SER A 11 -1.89 -9.61 0.62
C SER A 11 -0.40 -9.34 0.86
N VAL A 12 0.36 -10.33 1.31
CA VAL A 12 1.83 -10.21 1.47
C VAL A 12 2.53 -10.03 0.13
N VAL A 13 2.15 -10.78 -0.90
CA VAL A 13 2.67 -10.59 -2.24
C VAL A 13 2.28 -9.21 -2.77
N MET A 14 1.02 -8.79 -2.55
CA MET A 14 0.53 -7.48 -2.96
C MET A 14 1.22 -6.32 -2.24
N LEU A 15 1.69 -6.47 -1.00
CA LEU A 15 2.50 -5.45 -0.31
C LEU A 15 3.76 -5.09 -1.11
N VAL A 16 4.45 -6.09 -1.65
CA VAL A 16 5.66 -5.88 -2.47
C VAL A 16 5.31 -5.15 -3.78
N PHE A 17 4.22 -5.58 -4.44
CA PHE A 17 3.76 -4.92 -5.67
C PHE A 17 3.27 -3.49 -5.44
N MET A 18 2.67 -3.21 -4.27
CA MET A 18 2.09 -1.90 -3.94
C MET A 18 3.12 -0.87 -3.46
N ALA A 19 4.35 -1.28 -3.15
CA ALA A 19 5.41 -0.35 -2.77
C ALA A 19 5.72 0.68 -3.88
N PHE A 20 5.72 0.25 -5.15
CA PHE A 20 5.96 1.14 -6.29
C PHE A 20 4.83 2.17 -6.54
N PRO A 21 3.55 1.77 -6.66
CA PRO A 21 2.47 2.75 -6.80
C PRO A 21 2.34 3.64 -5.57
N ALA A 22 2.58 3.13 -4.36
CA ALA A 22 2.60 3.94 -3.14
C ALA A 22 3.69 5.02 -3.19
N MET A 23 4.91 4.67 -3.60
CA MET A 23 6.01 5.63 -3.79
C MET A 23 5.59 6.74 -4.76
N LYS A 24 5.00 6.39 -5.90
CA LYS A 24 4.57 7.38 -6.90
C LYS A 24 3.48 8.33 -6.39
N ILE A 25 2.59 7.86 -5.50
CA ILE A 25 1.55 8.70 -4.88
C ILE A 25 2.19 9.67 -3.88
N VAL A 26 3.16 9.21 -3.09
CA VAL A 26 3.87 10.05 -2.11
C VAL A 26 4.69 11.11 -2.83
N GLU A 27 5.41 10.74 -3.88
CA GLU A 27 6.14 11.69 -4.74
C GLU A 27 5.20 12.73 -5.35
N TRP A 28 4.03 12.33 -5.85
CA TRP A 28 3.04 13.27 -6.35
C TRP A 28 2.55 14.23 -5.26
N LEU A 29 2.38 13.74 -4.04
CA LEU A 29 1.98 14.57 -2.91
C LEU A 29 3.09 15.54 -2.49
N GLU A 30 4.34 15.12 -2.60
CA GLU A 30 5.53 15.95 -2.37
C GLU A 30 5.64 17.09 -3.40
N THR A 31 5.20 16.89 -4.65
CA THR A 31 5.13 17.99 -5.62
C THR A 31 4.09 19.07 -5.26
N LYS A 32 3.13 18.75 -4.38
CA LYS A 32 2.07 19.67 -3.94
C LYS A 32 2.32 20.27 -2.56
N MET A 33 3.07 19.57 -1.71
CA MET A 33 3.39 19.98 -0.35
C MET A 33 4.84 19.65 -0.07
N THR A 34 5.60 20.59 0.49
CA THR A 34 6.97 20.33 0.94
C THR A 34 6.93 19.36 2.12
N LEU A 35 7.12 18.07 1.84
CA LEU A 35 7.21 17.01 2.84
C LEU A 35 8.66 16.91 3.30
N SER A 36 8.89 16.85 4.62
CA SER A 36 10.20 16.51 5.16
C SER A 36 10.46 15.01 4.97
N ASP A 37 11.71 14.59 4.83
CA ASP A 37 12.12 13.19 4.62
C ASP A 37 11.49 12.21 5.62
N THR A 38 11.27 12.65 6.86
CA THR A 38 10.60 11.83 7.89
C THR A 38 9.12 11.59 7.55
N TRP A 39 8.43 12.62 7.07
CA TRP A 39 7.04 12.54 6.66
C TRP A 39 6.87 11.75 5.36
N HIS A 40 7.81 11.85 4.42
CA HIS A 40 7.81 11.05 3.18
C HIS A 40 7.80 9.55 3.51
N ASN A 41 8.73 9.09 4.34
CA ASN A 41 8.81 7.68 4.73
C ASN A 41 7.55 7.18 5.45
N ILE A 42 7.01 7.97 6.39
CA ILE A 42 5.79 7.60 7.13
C ILE A 42 4.60 7.50 6.15
N LEU A 43 4.42 8.48 5.27
CA LEU A 43 3.34 8.48 4.29
C LEU A 43 3.45 7.31 3.33
N GLN A 44 4.65 6.99 2.86
CA GLN A 44 4.88 5.87 1.96
C GLN A 44 4.50 4.54 2.59
N ILE A 45 4.89 4.30 3.84
CA ILE A 45 4.52 3.08 4.57
C ILE A 45 3.01 3.01 4.75
N VAL A 46 2.38 4.11 5.19
CA VAL A 46 0.92 4.18 5.40
C VAL A 46 0.15 3.92 4.11
N ILE A 47 0.55 4.55 3.00
CA ILE A 47 -0.11 4.39 1.69
C ILE A 47 0.09 2.97 1.16
N THR A 48 1.28 2.38 1.32
CA THR A 48 1.56 0.99 0.91
C THR A 48 0.65 -0.01 1.65
N ILE A 49 0.50 0.16 2.97
CA ILE A 49 -0.37 -0.69 3.79
C ILE A 49 -1.84 -0.51 3.40
N LEU A 50 -2.30 0.73 3.20
CA LEU A 50 -3.68 0.99 2.79
C LEU A 50 -4.01 0.41 1.41
N LEU A 51 -3.13 0.60 0.42
CA LEU A 51 -3.33 0.07 -0.93
C LEU A 51 -3.31 -1.45 -0.96
N SER A 52 -2.37 -2.08 -0.26
CA SER A 52 -2.30 -3.54 -0.19
C SER A 52 -3.53 -4.15 0.48
N LEU A 53 -4.05 -3.53 1.55
CA LEU A 53 -5.29 -3.98 2.20
C LEU A 53 -6.51 -3.79 1.31
N LEU A 54 -6.63 -2.65 0.62
CA LEU A 54 -7.71 -2.41 -0.32
C LEU A 54 -7.74 -3.45 -1.43
N VAL A 55 -6.58 -3.81 -1.98
CA VAL A 55 -6.49 -4.81 -3.06
C VAL A 55 -6.68 -6.23 -2.53
N GLY A 56 -6.15 -6.56 -1.35
CA GLY A 56 -6.42 -7.85 -0.69
C GLY A 56 -7.90 -8.04 -0.38
N LEU A 57 -8.61 -6.99 0.03
CA LEU A 57 -10.06 -6.99 0.20
C LEU A 57 -10.79 -7.08 -1.15
N PHE A 58 -10.35 -6.32 -2.15
CA PHE A 58 -10.92 -6.38 -3.49
C PHE A 58 -10.84 -7.79 -4.08
N LEU A 59 -9.70 -8.47 -3.98
CA LEU A 59 -9.53 -9.86 -4.41
C LEU A 59 -10.40 -10.87 -3.65
N ARG A 60 -10.85 -10.53 -2.44
CA ARG A 60 -11.76 -11.38 -1.67
C ARG A 60 -13.21 -11.24 -2.12
N PHE A 61 -13.60 -10.08 -2.67
CA PHE A 61 -14.97 -9.76 -3.06
C PHE A 61 -15.21 -9.70 -4.58
N ALA A 62 -14.14 -9.71 -5.39
CA ALA A 62 -14.17 -9.78 -6.86
C ALA A 62 -14.26 -11.24 -7.33
#